data_AF-A0AA47FD43-F1
#
_entry.id   AF-A0AA47FD43-F1
#
_cell.length_a   1.000
_cell.length_b   1.000
_cell.length_c   1.000
_cell.angle_alpha   90.00
_cell.angle_beta   90.00
_cell.angle_gamma   90.00
#
_symmetry.space_group_name_H-M   'P 1'
#
loop_
_entity.id
_entity.type
_entity.pdbx_description
1 polymer ?
#
loop_
_entity_poly.entity_id
_entity_poly.type
_entity_poly.pdbx_seq_one_letter_code
_entity_poly.pdbx_strand_id
1 'polypeptide(L)' 'MAFDNNQDKISNLLKSTDNTTKHNTNSNFEFERTKRFMFSLQPSVREKITQIAHNRGYRSASSFLNDYFKNFEL' A
#
# COMPACT_ATOMS: atom_id res chain seq x y z
N MET A 1 -21.75 -37.89 -32.68
CA MET A 1 -21.15 -37.78 -31.33
C MET A 1 -19.68 -37.48 -31.50
N ALA A 2 -19.13 -36.50 -30.76
CA ALA A 2 -17.72 -36.44 -30.32
C ALA A 2 -17.43 -35.07 -29.66
N PHE A 3 -17.94 -34.84 -28.44
CA PHE A 3 -17.18 -34.03 -27.49
C PHE A 3 -16.64 -35.04 -26.48
N ASP A 4 -15.43 -35.55 -26.75
CA ASP A 4 -14.76 -36.43 -25.82
C ASP A 4 -14.47 -35.68 -24.52
N ASN A 5 -14.92 -36.28 -23.43
CA ASN A 5 -14.85 -35.77 -22.06
C ASN A 5 -13.38 -35.68 -21.60
N ASN A 6 -12.68 -34.60 -21.95
CA ASN A 6 -11.33 -34.31 -21.45
C ASN A 6 -11.34 -33.25 -20.31
N GLN A 7 -12.42 -33.20 -19.52
CA GLN A 7 -12.52 -32.30 -18.36
C GLN A 7 -11.46 -32.62 -17.27
N ASP A 8 -11.06 -33.89 -17.16
CA ASP A 8 -10.08 -34.35 -16.16
C ASP A 8 -8.67 -33.81 -16.42
N LYS A 9 -8.29 -33.65 -17.70
CA LYS A 9 -6.97 -33.09 -18.05
C LYS A 9 -6.88 -31.60 -17.71
N ILE A 10 -7.98 -30.87 -17.94
CA ILE A 10 -8.08 -29.44 -17.69
C ILE A 10 -8.10 -29.18 -16.18
N SER A 11 -8.87 -29.97 -15.43
CA SER A 11 -8.95 -29.83 -13.96
C SER A 11 -7.61 -30.16 -13.28
N ASN A 12 -6.85 -31.13 -13.78
CA ASN A 12 -5.51 -31.42 -13.27
C ASN A 12 -4.52 -30.30 -13.58
N LEU A 13 -4.61 -29.65 -14.74
CA LEU A 13 -3.75 -28.52 -15.11
C LEU A 13 -4.01 -27.27 -14.25
N LEU A 14 -5.28 -27.03 -13.89
CA LEU A 14 -5.69 -25.97 -12.96
C LEU A 14 -5.16 -26.23 -11.54
N LYS A 15 -5.29 -27.46 -11.03
CA LYS A 15 -4.80 -27.85 -9.69
C LYS A 15 -3.28 -27.70 -9.54
N SER A 16 -2.51 -27.86 -10.62
CA SER A 16 -1.05 -27.66 -10.60
C SER A 16 -0.65 -26.19 -10.43
N THR A 17 -1.50 -25.24 -10.85
CA THR A 17 -1.19 -23.81 -10.85
C THR A 17 -1.44 -23.14 -9.50
N ASP A 18 -2.27 -23.72 -8.63
CA ASP A 18 -2.57 -23.17 -7.31
C ASP A 18 -1.48 -23.43 -6.24
N ASN A 19 -0.43 -24.17 -6.59
CA ASN A 19 0.71 -24.45 -5.71
C ASN A 19 1.90 -23.53 -5.95
N THR A 20 1.68 -22.29 -6.44
CA THR A 20 2.65 -21.23 -6.17
C THR A 20 2.54 -20.91 -4.69
N THR A 21 3.40 -21.55 -3.92
CA THR A 21 3.81 -21.20 -2.56
C THR A 21 3.50 -19.74 -2.27
N LYS A 22 2.43 -19.50 -1.49
CA LYS A 22 2.29 -18.27 -0.73
C LYS A 22 3.50 -18.25 0.19
N HIS A 23 4.57 -17.63 -0.28
CA HIS A 23 5.69 -17.27 0.55
C HIS A 23 5.13 -16.23 1.51
N ASN A 24 4.55 -16.72 2.62
CA ASN A 24 4.33 -15.94 3.82
C ASN A 24 5.74 -15.54 4.27
N THR A 25 6.27 -14.48 3.67
CA THR A 25 7.19 -13.60 4.37
C THR A 25 6.41 -13.08 5.57
N ASN A 26 6.45 -13.83 6.67
CA ASN A 26 6.25 -13.32 8.02
C ASN A 26 7.40 -12.35 8.32
N SER A 27 7.48 -11.26 7.57
CA SER A 27 8.18 -10.10 8.01
C SER A 27 7.20 -9.41 8.96
N ASN A 28 7.49 -9.45 10.26
CA ASN A 28 6.85 -8.66 11.31
C ASN A 28 7.09 -7.15 11.10
N PHE A 29 6.86 -6.64 9.89
CA PHE A 29 6.62 -5.23 9.68
C PHE A 29 5.21 -4.98 10.20
N GLU A 30 5.12 -4.58 11.47
CA GLU A 30 3.90 -3.98 11.99
C GLU A 30 3.61 -2.74 11.14
N PHE A 31 2.79 -2.92 10.10
CA PHE A 31 2.36 -1.84 9.24
C PHE A 31 1.39 -0.98 10.04
N GLU A 32 1.91 0.13 10.57
CA GLU A 32 1.08 1.11 11.25
C GLU A 32 0.10 1.74 10.25
N ARG A 33 -1.19 1.53 10.49
CA ARG A 33 -2.24 2.12 9.67
C ARG A 33 -2.34 3.62 9.97
N THR A 34 -2.41 4.42 8.92
CA THR A 34 -2.66 5.85 9.04
C THR A 34 -4.05 6.12 9.61
N LYS A 35 -4.12 6.82 10.73
CA LYS A 35 -5.36 7.34 11.32
C LYS A 35 -5.55 8.80 10.92
N ARG A 36 -6.80 9.20 10.72
CA ARG A 36 -7.13 10.60 10.40
C ARG A 36 -6.89 11.45 11.64
N PHE A 37 -6.09 12.51 11.50
CA PHE A 37 -5.91 13.54 12.50
C PHE A 37 -6.28 14.90 11.90
N MET A 38 -7.19 15.63 12.54
CA MET A 38 -7.67 16.91 12.05
C MET A 38 -6.93 18.05 12.75
N PHE A 39 -6.28 18.90 11.97
CA PHE A 39 -5.69 20.15 12.45
C PHE A 39 -6.61 21.32 12.09
N SER A 40 -6.77 22.26 13.02
CA SER A 40 -7.28 23.59 12.72
C SER A 40 -6.07 24.50 12.45
N LEU A 41 -5.88 24.91 11.21
CA LEU A 41 -4.76 25.74 10.77
C LEU A 41 -5.30 26.94 9.99
N GLN A 42 -4.55 28.05 10.02
CA GLN A 42 -4.81 29.17 9.12
C GLN A 42 -4.64 28.75 7.65
N PRO A 43 -5.39 29.34 6.70
CA PRO A 43 -5.29 28.99 5.28
C PRO A 43 -3.88 29.16 4.71
N SER A 44 -3.19 30.24 5.08
CA SER A 44 -1.82 30.54 4.67
C SER A 44 -0.83 29.44 5.09
N VAL A 45 -0.97 28.91 6.31
CA VAL A 45 -0.12 27.83 6.84
C VAL A 45 -0.40 26.53 6.08
N ARG A 46 -1.67 26.23 5.79
CA ARG A 46 -2.07 25.06 5.02
C ARG A 46 -1.47 25.05 3.62
N GLU A 47 -1.50 26.20 2.94
CA GLU A 47 -0.88 26.37 1.62
C GLU A 47 0.63 26.17 1.68
N LYS A 48 1.29 26.76 2.67
CA LYS A 48 2.75 26.65 2.85
C LYS A 48 3.20 25.20 3.07
N ILE A 49 2.50 24.44 3.92
CA ILE A 49 2.81 23.01 4.14
C ILE A 49 2.65 22.22 2.83
N THR A 50 1.58 22.50 2.08
CA THR A 50 1.31 21.85 0.81
C THR A 50 2.44 22.14 -0.18
N GLN A 51 2.84 23.40 -0.35
CA GLN A 51 3.96 23.79 -1.23
C GLN A 51 5.28 23.12 -0.81
N ILE A 52 5.60 23.09 0.48
CA ILE A 52 6.81 22.41 0.98
C ILE A 52 6.79 20.92 0.63
N ALA A 53 5.64 20.26 0.80
CA ALA A 53 5.49 18.85 0.46
C ALA A 53 5.74 18.60 -1.04
N HIS A 54 5.12 19.39 -1.92
CA HIS A 54 5.31 19.29 -3.37
C HIS A 54 6.75 19.56 -3.79
N ASN A 55 7.38 20.60 -3.25
CA ASN A 55 8.76 20.97 -3.56
C ASN A 55 9.76 19.87 -3.18
N ARG A 56 9.46 19.07 -2.15
CA ARG A 56 10.27 17.92 -1.72
C ARG A 56 9.87 16.61 -2.41
N GLY A 57 8.93 16.63 -3.35
CA GLY A 57 8.49 15.47 -4.12
C GLY A 57 7.45 14.58 -3.42
N TYR A 58 6.85 15.03 -2.32
CA TYR A 58 5.80 14.26 -1.65
C TYR A 58 4.46 14.38 -2.38
N ARG A 59 3.69 13.29 -2.35
CA ARG A 59 2.35 13.23 -2.95
C ARG A 59 1.30 14.06 -2.19
N SER A 60 1.51 14.31 -0.89
CA SER A 60 0.59 15.06 -0.05
C SER A 60 1.26 15.63 1.18
N ALA A 61 0.64 16.66 1.76
CA ALA A 61 1.02 17.20 3.07
C ALA A 61 1.04 16.13 4.16
N SER A 62 0.11 15.18 4.16
CA SER A 62 0.04 14.10 5.16
C SER A 62 1.24 13.15 5.08
N SER A 63 1.68 12.78 3.88
CA SER A 63 2.89 11.96 3.70
C SER A 63 4.14 12.70 4.16
N PHE A 64 4.25 13.97 3.77
CA PHE A 64 5.33 14.84 4.22
C PHE A 64 5.41 14.93 5.74
N LEU A 65 4.27 15.18 6.41
CA LEU A 65 4.23 15.30 7.87
C LEU A 65 4.56 13.96 8.54
N ASN A 66 4.05 12.84 8.02
CA ASN A 66 4.33 11.52 8.60
C ASN A 66 5.84 11.23 8.59
N ASP A 67 6.50 11.44 7.44
CA ASP A 67 7.94 11.20 7.32
C ASP A 67 8.76 12.25 8.07
N TYR A 68 8.29 13.50 8.11
CA TYR A 68 8.92 14.56 8.91
C TYR A 68 8.95 14.17 10.39
N PHE A 69 7.82 13.80 10.99
CA PHE A 69 7.74 13.46 12.41
C PHE A 69 8.36 12.11 12.76
N LYS A 70 8.40 11.14 11.83
CA LYS A 70 9.10 9.86 12.05
C LYS A 70 10.60 10.04 12.21
N ASN A 71 11.18 11.00 11.50
CA ASN A 71 12.62 11.27 11.51
C ASN A 71 12.98 12.49 12.37
N PHE A 72 12.00 13.07 13.09
CA PHE A 72 12.23 14.23 13.94
C PHE A 72 12.79 13.75 15.28
N GLU A 73 14.09 13.97 15.51
CA GLU A 73 14.72 13.83 16.82
C GLU A 73 14.64 15.16 17.58
N LEU A 74 14.35 15.09 18.89
CA LEU A 74 14.11 16.24 19.76
C LEU A 74 15.40 16.78 20.40
#